data_AF-I2PWW9-F1
#
_entry.id   AF-I2PWW9-F1
#
_cell.length_a   1.000
_cell.length_b   1.000
_cell.length_c   1.000
_cell.angle_alpha   90.00
_cell.angle_beta   90.00
_cell.angle_gamma   90.00
#
_symmetry.space_group_name_H-M   'P 1'
#
loop_
_entity.id
_entity.type
_entity.pdbx_description
1 polymer ?
#
loop_
_entity_poly.entity_id
_entity_poly.type
_entity_poly.pdbx_seq_one_letter_code
_entity_poly.pdbx_strand_id
1 'polypeptide(L)'
;MYDKKAWDEAVDLAKKQLRYGNIEHDELKRVTESIYTQLLDIQHGPDLIDVTAISQVEEQKSLPASKESGFKHEIVDGKVRCAECGKLLKSITLLHLKPHGFNSREEYMKKYGVSEKDMQGTIERNTKKGEDNALTIMSYIMKAYDIKRGQVKPFVVKHGFEDIKDLMAQAKEKSVSALDLLKTKAPLPKKEAK
;
A
#
# COMPACT_ATOMS: atom_id res chain seq x y z
N MET A 1 8.56 -26.13 19.63
CA MET A 1 7.37 -25.46 20.20
C MET A 1 6.89 -24.49 19.14
N TYR A 2 5.71 -24.72 18.57
CA TYR A 2 5.21 -23.92 17.44
C TYR A 2 4.90 -22.49 17.91
N ASP A 3 5.40 -21.48 17.20
CA ASP A 3 5.08 -20.08 17.49
C ASP A 3 3.64 -19.81 17.04
N LYS A 4 2.72 -19.93 18.00
CA LYS A 4 1.29 -19.74 17.80
C LYS A 4 0.98 -18.37 17.19
N LYS A 5 1.80 -17.36 17.49
CA LYS A 5 1.64 -16.01 16.97
C LYS A 5 1.93 -15.94 15.47
N ALA A 6 2.98 -16.60 15.01
CA ALA A 6 3.32 -16.68 13.58
C ALA A 6 2.23 -17.42 12.79
N TRP A 7 1.63 -18.45 13.38
CA TRP A 7 0.53 -19.19 12.76
C TRP A 7 -0.75 -18.36 12.65
N ASP A 8 -1.12 -17.66 13.72
CA ASP A 8 -2.30 -16.77 13.73
C ASP A 8 -2.13 -15.62 12.73
N GLU A 9 -0.92 -15.06 12.60
CA GLU A 9 -0.59 -14.03 11.61
C GLU A 9 -0.71 -14.55 10.17
N ALA A 10 -0.26 -15.77 9.89
CA ALA A 10 -0.41 -16.41 8.58
C ALA A 10 -1.88 -16.65 8.22
N VAL A 11 -2.70 -17.10 9.17
CA VAL A 11 -4.15 -17.30 8.99
C VAL A 11 -4.86 -15.98 8.69
N ASP A 12 -4.51 -14.91 9.40
CA ASP A 12 -5.10 -13.59 9.16
C ASP A 12 -4.68 -12.99 7.82
N LEU A 13 -3.46 -13.28 7.36
CA LEU A 13 -2.98 -12.87 6.05
C LEU A 13 -3.74 -13.59 4.95
N ALA A 14 -3.94 -14.91 5.08
CA ALA A 14 -4.74 -15.72 4.16
C ALA A 14 -6.21 -15.23 4.09
N LYS A 15 -6.84 -14.97 5.24
CA LYS A 15 -8.19 -14.40 5.29
C LYS A 15 -8.29 -13.01 4.65
N LYS A 16 -7.27 -12.17 4.81
CA LYS A 16 -7.20 -10.86 4.14
C LYS A 16 -7.14 -11.02 2.63
N GLN A 17 -6.29 -11.91 2.11
CA GLN A 17 -6.20 -12.17 0.67
C GLN A 17 -7.52 -12.70 0.08
N LEU A 18 -8.21 -13.59 0.79
CA LEU A 18 -9.53 -14.09 0.40
C LEU A 18 -10.58 -12.96 0.31
N ARG A 19 -10.57 -12.03 1.25
CA ARG A 19 -11.50 -10.86 1.26
C ARG A 19 -11.22 -9.86 0.14
N TYR A 20 -9.99 -9.80 -0.38
CA TYR A 20 -9.64 -8.91 -1.48
C TYR A 20 -9.96 -9.51 -2.86
N GLY A 21 -10.51 -10.74 -2.93
CA GLY A 21 -11.04 -11.33 -4.17
C GLY A 21 -9.98 -11.75 -5.19
N ASN A 22 -8.70 -11.80 -4.79
CA ASN A 22 -7.58 -12.13 -5.69
C ASN A 22 -7.19 -13.61 -5.68
N ILE A 23 -7.89 -14.46 -4.91
CA ILE A 23 -7.61 -15.89 -4.80
C ILE A 23 -8.95 -16.62 -4.69
N GLU A 24 -9.20 -17.59 -5.57
CA GLU A 24 -10.35 -18.48 -5.46
C GLU A 24 -10.19 -19.40 -4.23
N HIS A 25 -11.29 -19.65 -3.51
CA HIS A 25 -11.27 -20.44 -2.27
C HIS A 25 -10.57 -21.81 -2.45
N ASP A 26 -10.73 -22.42 -3.61
CA ASP A 26 -10.14 -23.72 -3.93
C ASP A 26 -8.61 -23.65 -4.09
N GLU A 27 -8.09 -22.52 -4.58
CA GLU A 27 -6.65 -22.29 -4.70
C GLU A 27 -6.02 -22.07 -3.33
N LEU A 28 -6.69 -21.33 -2.45
CA LEU A 28 -6.26 -21.16 -1.06
C LEU A 28 -6.25 -22.50 -0.30
N LYS A 29 -7.29 -23.32 -0.50
CA LYS A 29 -7.39 -24.66 0.08
C LYS A 29 -6.25 -25.56 -0.41
N ARG A 30 -6.01 -25.61 -1.71
CA ARG A 30 -4.94 -26.40 -2.32
C ARG A 30 -3.56 -26.02 -1.82
N VAL A 31 -3.28 -24.72 -1.71
CA VAL A 31 -1.99 -24.22 -1.19
C VAL A 31 -1.83 -24.56 0.29
N THR A 32 -2.90 -24.41 1.08
CA THR A 32 -2.85 -24.71 2.52
C THR A 32 -2.68 -26.21 2.78
N GLU A 33 -3.36 -27.06 2.02
CA GLU A 33 -3.18 -28.51 2.06
C GLU A 33 -1.76 -28.91 1.65
N SER A 34 -1.22 -28.33 0.57
CA SER A 34 0.17 -28.56 0.15
C SER A 34 1.19 -28.18 1.22
N ILE A 35 1.01 -27.04 1.89
CA ILE A 35 1.89 -26.59 2.98
C ILE A 35 1.80 -27.55 4.17
N TYR A 36 0.59 -27.96 4.53
CA TYR A 36 0.37 -28.89 5.64
C TYR A 36 0.99 -30.27 5.37
N THR A 37 0.85 -30.81 4.17
CA THR A 37 1.49 -32.06 3.76
C THR A 37 3.01 -31.95 3.79
N GLN A 38 3.59 -30.86 3.28
CA GLN A 38 5.03 -30.63 3.35
C GLN A 38 5.55 -30.52 4.79
N LEU A 39 4.79 -29.90 5.70
CA LEU A 39 5.14 -29.83 7.12
C LEU A 39 5.05 -31.21 7.80
N LEU A 40 4.08 -32.04 7.41
CA LEU A 40 3.98 -33.43 7.87
C LEU A 40 5.16 -34.28 7.35
N ASP A 41 5.56 -34.10 6.09
CA ASP A 41 6.71 -34.80 5.51
C ASP A 41 8.02 -34.38 6.19
N ILE A 42 8.18 -33.10 6.54
CA ILE A 42 9.32 -32.60 7.33
C ILE A 42 9.29 -33.17 8.76
N GLN A 43 8.11 -33.36 9.35
CA GLN A 43 7.97 -33.90 10.71
C GLN A 43 8.22 -35.42 10.78
N HIS A 44 7.94 -36.16 9.71
CA HIS A 44 8.03 -37.63 9.70
C HIS A 44 9.18 -38.18 8.82
N GLY A 45 9.84 -37.34 8.01
CA GLY A 45 10.93 -37.73 7.14
C GLY A 45 12.26 -37.89 7.90
N PRO A 46 13.10 -38.89 7.54
CA PRO A 46 14.46 -38.96 8.06
C PRO A 46 15.26 -37.75 7.55
N ASP A 47 16.09 -37.16 8.42
CA ASP A 47 16.97 -36.00 8.20
C ASP A 47 17.84 -36.11 6.93
N LEU A 48 17.30 -35.87 5.73
CA LEU A 48 18.04 -35.61 4.49
C LEU A 48 17.12 -34.87 3.50
N ILE A 49 17.00 -33.54 3.64
CA ILE A 49 16.40 -32.73 2.57
C ILE A 49 17.47 -32.52 1.50
N ASP A 50 17.40 -33.32 0.43
CA ASP A 50 18.15 -33.12 -0.81
C ASP A 50 17.49 -31.97 -1.61
N VAL A 51 18.17 -30.82 -1.66
CA VAL A 51 17.70 -29.56 -2.27
C VAL A 51 17.82 -29.57 -3.80
N THR A 52 17.88 -30.73 -4.45
CA THR A 52 18.03 -30.84 -5.91
C THR A 52 16.72 -31.01 -6.67
N ALA A 53 15.57 -31.25 -6.00
CA ALA A 53 14.30 -31.55 -6.69
C ALA A 53 13.35 -30.35 -6.91
N ILE A 54 13.73 -29.12 -6.54
CA ILE A 54 12.95 -27.91 -6.89
C ILE A 54 13.54 -27.31 -8.18
N SER A 55 13.44 -28.06 -9.27
CA SER A 55 13.65 -27.55 -10.63
C SER A 55 12.73 -28.31 -11.56
N GLN A 56 11.46 -27.94 -11.52
CA GLN A 56 10.50 -28.08 -12.63
C GLN A 56 9.14 -27.50 -12.20
N VAL A 57 9.10 -26.17 -12.10
CA VAL A 57 7.87 -25.42 -12.40
C VAL A 57 8.28 -24.39 -13.44
N GLU A 58 7.68 -24.54 -14.61
CA GLU A 58 7.95 -23.87 -15.89
C GLU A 58 8.64 -22.50 -15.79
N GLU A 59 9.87 -22.47 -16.30
CA GLU A 59 10.58 -21.26 -16.67
C GLU A 59 9.71 -20.41 -17.61
N GLN A 60 9.14 -19.32 -17.08
CA GLN A 60 8.96 -18.14 -17.91
C GLN A 60 10.36 -17.74 -18.41
N LYS A 61 10.59 -18.03 -19.69
CA LYS A 61 11.78 -17.75 -20.50
C LYS A 61 12.41 -16.41 -20.12
N SER A 62 13.30 -16.45 -19.14
CA SER A 62 14.13 -15.31 -18.72
C SER A 62 15.46 -15.48 -19.42
N LEU A 63 15.79 -14.51 -20.26
CA LEU A 63 17.08 -14.43 -20.92
C LEU A 63 18.20 -14.40 -19.85
N PRO A 64 19.38 -14.97 -20.14
CA PRO A 64 20.44 -15.11 -19.17
C PRO A 64 20.89 -13.72 -18.69
N ALA A 65 20.78 -13.50 -17.38
CA ALA A 65 21.32 -12.32 -16.72
C ALA A 65 22.83 -12.27 -16.94
N SER A 66 23.31 -11.25 -17.66
CA SER A 66 24.74 -10.97 -17.76
C SER A 66 25.26 -10.55 -16.38
N LYS A 67 26.34 -11.21 -15.95
CA LYS A 67 27.14 -10.88 -14.78
C LYS A 67 27.51 -9.40 -14.82
N GLU A 68 27.40 -8.71 -13.67
CA GLU A 68 28.41 -7.76 -13.17
C GLU A 68 28.07 -7.06 -11.84
N SER A 69 26.90 -7.31 -11.24
CA SER A 69 26.61 -6.77 -9.91
C SER A 69 26.09 -7.85 -8.96
N GLY A 70 26.84 -8.13 -7.89
CA GLY A 70 26.54 -9.19 -6.93
C GLY A 70 25.29 -8.93 -6.07
N PHE A 71 24.64 -7.77 -6.23
CA PHE A 71 23.44 -7.40 -5.49
C PHE A 71 22.20 -7.64 -6.35
N LYS A 72 21.22 -8.33 -5.77
CA LYS A 72 19.90 -8.47 -6.38
C LYS A 72 19.09 -7.20 -6.13
N HIS A 73 18.27 -6.80 -7.11
CA HIS A 73 17.26 -5.77 -6.89
C HIS A 73 16.14 -6.36 -6.05
N GLU A 74 15.94 -5.83 -4.85
CA GLU A 74 14.95 -6.33 -3.89
C GLU A 74 14.44 -5.18 -2.99
N ILE A 75 13.23 -5.34 -2.44
CA ILE A 75 12.68 -4.42 -1.46
C ILE A 75 13.02 -4.94 -0.07
N VAL A 76 13.86 -4.20 0.66
CA VAL A 76 14.28 -4.49 2.04
C VAL A 76 13.82 -3.34 2.93
N ASP A 77 13.09 -3.65 4.00
CA ASP A 77 12.59 -2.67 4.98
C ASP A 77 11.86 -1.48 4.35
N GLY A 78 11.06 -1.73 3.30
CA GLY A 78 10.31 -0.70 2.59
C GLY A 78 11.16 0.23 1.73
N LYS A 79 12.44 -0.10 1.48
CA LYS A 79 13.34 0.59 0.55
C LYS A 79 13.84 -0.38 -0.52
N VAL A 80 14.10 0.13 -1.71
CA VAL A 80 14.61 -0.64 -2.85
C VAL A 80 16.13 -0.68 -2.81
N ARG A 81 16.70 -1.87 -2.89
CA ARG A 81 18.13 -2.11 -3.08
C ARG A 81 18.47 -1.99 -4.56
N CYS A 82 19.39 -1.08 -4.90
CA CYS A 82 19.93 -1.00 -6.25
C CYS A 82 20.80 -2.23 -6.56
N ALA A 83 20.60 -2.83 -7.73
CA ALA A 83 21.35 -4.01 -8.14
C ALA A 83 22.83 -3.70 -8.44
N GLU A 84 23.16 -2.49 -8.90
CA GLU A 84 24.53 -2.09 -9.26
C GLU A 84 25.40 -1.79 -8.03
N CYS A 85 24.85 -1.07 -7.04
CA CYS A 85 25.63 -0.57 -5.90
C CYS A 85 25.13 -1.01 -4.52
N GLY A 86 24.05 -1.77 -4.43
CA GLY A 86 23.49 -2.25 -3.17
C GLY A 86 22.87 -1.17 -2.27
N LYS A 87 22.82 0.10 -2.70
CA LYS A 87 22.26 1.20 -1.89
C LYS A 87 20.75 1.02 -1.72
N LEU A 88 20.26 1.22 -0.50
CA LEU A 88 18.85 1.23 -0.15
C LEU A 88 18.25 2.62 -0.37
N LEU A 89 17.29 2.73 -1.28
CA LEU A 89 16.66 3.97 -1.71
C LEU A 89 15.14 3.87 -1.57
N LYS A 90 14.47 4.99 -1.31
CA LYS A 90 12.99 5.00 -1.32
C LYS A 90 12.44 4.74 -2.72
N SER A 91 13.14 5.19 -3.74
CA SER A 91 12.85 4.92 -5.15
C SER A 91 14.12 5.03 -5.98
N ILE A 92 14.33 4.13 -6.93
CA ILE A 92 15.43 4.22 -7.89
C ILE A 92 15.02 5.21 -8.99
N THR A 93 15.62 6.40 -8.96
CA THR A 93 15.38 7.48 -9.94
C THR A 93 16.53 7.59 -10.94
N LEU A 94 16.31 8.31 -12.05
CA LEU A 94 17.35 8.57 -13.05
C LEU A 94 18.60 9.24 -12.46
N LEU A 95 18.45 10.09 -11.44
CA LEU A 95 19.58 10.71 -10.75
C LEU A 95 20.53 9.67 -10.12
N HIS A 96 19.96 8.56 -9.62
CA HIS A 96 20.75 7.46 -9.07
C HIS A 96 21.31 6.54 -10.17
N LEU A 97 20.63 6.41 -11.29
CA LEU A 97 21.00 5.52 -12.39
C LEU A 97 22.10 6.10 -13.31
N LYS A 98 22.18 7.41 -13.46
CA LYS A 98 23.24 8.12 -14.21
C LYS A 98 24.68 7.72 -13.85
N PRO A 99 25.10 7.67 -12.56
CA PRO A 99 26.45 7.24 -12.19
C PRO A 99 26.72 5.76 -12.49
N HIS A 100 25.68 4.97 -12.80
CA HIS A 100 25.79 3.58 -13.22
C HIS A 100 25.73 3.43 -14.76
N GLY A 101 25.76 4.53 -15.51
CA GLY A 101 25.80 4.52 -16.98
C GLY A 101 24.45 4.28 -17.65
N PHE A 102 23.34 4.28 -16.91
CA PHE A 102 22.01 4.17 -17.50
C PHE A 102 21.50 5.56 -17.90
N ASN A 103 21.07 5.67 -19.16
CA ASN A 103 20.48 6.89 -19.71
C ASN A 103 18.96 6.93 -19.50
N SER A 104 18.34 5.76 -19.31
CA SER A 104 16.92 5.62 -19.03
C SER A 104 16.64 4.63 -17.90
N ARG A 105 15.47 4.77 -17.27
CA ARG A 105 15.00 3.82 -16.25
C ARG A 105 14.64 2.47 -16.87
N GLU A 106 14.19 2.49 -18.13
CA GLU A 106 13.83 1.29 -18.88
C GLU A 106 15.03 0.40 -19.19
N GLU A 107 16.20 0.97 -19.48
CA GLU A 107 17.44 0.21 -19.67
C GLU A 107 17.78 -0.59 -18.41
N TYR A 108 17.70 0.06 -17.25
CA TYR A 108 17.91 -0.61 -15.95
C TYR A 108 16.86 -1.70 -15.72
N MET A 109 15.58 -1.41 -16.01
CA MET A 109 14.49 -2.37 -15.86
C MET A 109 14.66 -3.61 -16.75
N LYS A 110 15.09 -3.42 -18.00
CA LYS A 110 15.38 -4.51 -18.94
C LYS A 110 16.60 -5.32 -18.50
N LYS A 111 17.66 -4.66 -18.03
CA LYS A 111 18.89 -5.33 -17.58
C LYS A 111 18.64 -6.22 -16.36
N TYR A 112 17.80 -5.76 -15.42
CA TYR A 112 17.55 -6.45 -14.15
C TYR A 112 16.20 -7.18 -14.06
N GLY A 113 15.39 -7.14 -15.12
CA GLY A 113 14.07 -7.78 -15.15
C GLY A 113 13.08 -7.23 -14.13
N VAL A 114 13.18 -5.95 -13.77
CA VAL A 114 12.38 -5.33 -12.70
C VAL A 114 11.22 -4.51 -13.26
N SER A 115 10.06 -4.59 -12.62
CA SER A 115 8.88 -3.81 -13.03
C SER A 115 8.92 -2.38 -12.50
N GLU A 116 8.07 -1.50 -13.03
CA GLU A 116 8.03 -0.11 -12.58
C GLU A 116 7.66 0.00 -11.09
N LYS A 117 6.84 -0.94 -10.59
CA LYS A 117 6.41 -1.00 -9.19
C LYS A 117 7.56 -1.36 -8.25
N ASP A 118 8.45 -2.26 -8.68
CA ASP A 118 9.56 -2.75 -7.85
C ASP A 118 10.68 -1.72 -7.68
N MET A 119 10.66 -0.67 -8.50
CA MET A 119 11.58 0.45 -8.44
C MET A 119 11.24 1.46 -7.34
N GLN A 120 10.11 1.27 -6.64
CA GLN A 120 9.70 2.06 -5.48
C GLN A 120 9.52 1.14 -4.27
N GLY A 121 9.99 1.60 -3.11
CA GLY A 121 9.83 0.86 -1.86
C GLY A 121 8.41 0.96 -1.33
N THR A 122 8.12 0.28 -0.22
CA THR A 122 6.81 0.34 0.42
C THR A 122 6.49 1.77 0.86
N ILE A 123 5.55 2.41 0.17
CA ILE A 123 5.03 3.72 0.57
C ILE A 123 3.91 3.49 1.58
N GLU A 124 4.23 3.60 2.87
CA GLU A 124 3.20 3.70 3.91
C GLU A 124 2.41 4.99 3.72
N ARG A 125 1.23 4.86 3.11
CA ARG A 125 0.28 5.97 3.00
C ARG A 125 -0.49 6.07 4.31
N ASN A 126 -0.02 6.92 5.22
CA ASN A 126 -0.79 7.37 6.39
C ASN A 126 -1.94 8.31 5.95
N THR A 127 -2.86 7.81 5.13
CA THR A 127 -4.12 8.50 4.87
C THR A 127 -4.97 8.38 6.11
N LYS A 128 -5.25 9.50 6.79
CA LYS A 128 -6.28 9.55 7.85
C LYS A 128 -7.60 9.07 7.24
N LYS A 129 -8.06 7.88 7.62
CA LYS A 129 -9.35 7.30 7.17
C LYS A 129 -10.43 7.72 8.16
N GLY A 130 -11.65 7.98 7.67
CA GLY A 130 -12.82 8.27 8.50
C GLY A 130 -13.36 9.71 8.37
N GLU A 131 -14.18 10.10 9.35
CA GLU A 131 -14.84 11.42 9.45
C GLU A 131 -13.84 12.57 9.69
N ASP A 132 -12.62 12.25 10.12
CA ASP A 132 -11.51 13.19 10.35
C ASP A 132 -10.68 13.52 9.08
N ASN A 133 -11.11 13.04 7.91
CA ASN A 133 -10.45 13.38 6.66
C ASN A 133 -11.00 14.69 6.08
N ALA A 134 -10.13 15.67 5.87
CA ALA A 134 -10.47 16.96 5.27
C ALA A 134 -11.20 16.83 3.92
N LEU A 135 -10.90 15.80 3.12
CA LEU A 135 -11.59 15.53 1.85
C LEU A 135 -13.05 15.09 2.07
N THR A 136 -13.29 14.28 3.09
CA THR A 136 -14.64 13.82 3.46
C THR A 136 -15.48 15.00 3.95
N ILE A 137 -14.92 15.87 4.80
CA ILE A 137 -15.61 17.05 5.30
C ILE A 137 -15.87 18.06 4.17
N MET A 138 -14.90 18.28 3.27
CA MET A 138 -15.15 19.08 2.07
C MET A 138 -16.33 18.54 1.26
N SER A 139 -16.40 17.21 1.08
CA SER A 139 -17.51 16.57 0.37
C SER A 139 -18.86 16.81 1.07
N TYR A 140 -18.90 16.71 2.40
CA TYR A 140 -20.13 16.97 3.16
C TYR A 140 -20.56 18.43 3.08
N ILE A 141 -19.64 19.39 3.16
CA ILE A 141 -19.95 20.82 3.01
C ILE A 141 -20.47 21.12 1.59
N MET A 142 -19.82 20.55 0.56
CA MET A 142 -20.30 20.68 -0.82
C MET A 142 -21.74 20.20 -0.98
N LYS A 143 -22.08 19.03 -0.42
CA LYS A 143 -23.44 18.47 -0.49
C LYS A 143 -24.45 19.27 0.33
N ALA A 144 -24.05 19.77 1.50
CA ALA A 144 -24.94 20.47 2.41
C ALA A 144 -25.32 21.88 1.92
N TYR A 145 -24.38 22.59 1.31
CA TYR A 145 -24.55 23.99 0.88
C TYR A 145 -24.63 24.17 -0.64
N ASP A 146 -24.59 23.07 -1.39
CA ASP A 146 -24.60 23.05 -2.87
C ASP A 146 -23.52 23.97 -3.49
N ILE A 147 -22.31 23.92 -2.93
CA ILE A 147 -21.17 24.74 -3.37
C ILE A 147 -20.10 23.92 -4.09
N LYS A 148 -19.43 24.56 -5.05
CA LYS A 148 -18.31 23.93 -5.79
C LYS A 148 -17.10 23.74 -4.88
N ARG A 149 -16.27 22.72 -5.17
CA ARG A 149 -15.06 22.37 -4.40
C ARG A 149 -14.13 23.56 -4.13
N GLY A 150 -13.95 24.44 -5.12
CA GLY A 150 -13.11 25.64 -4.99
C GLY A 150 -13.65 26.69 -4.01
N GLN A 151 -14.95 26.68 -3.74
CA GLN A 151 -15.63 27.65 -2.87
C GLN A 151 -15.75 27.18 -1.41
N VAL A 152 -15.47 25.90 -1.13
CA VAL A 152 -15.56 25.35 0.23
C VAL A 152 -14.61 26.04 1.19
N LYS A 153 -13.35 26.27 0.78
CA LYS A 153 -12.36 26.96 1.63
C LYS A 153 -12.79 28.41 1.92
N PRO A 154 -13.10 29.26 0.91
CA PRO A 154 -13.65 30.59 1.16
C PRO A 154 -14.90 30.59 2.05
N PHE A 155 -15.78 29.60 1.88
CA PHE A 155 -17.00 29.47 2.67
C PHE A 155 -16.71 29.22 4.15
N VAL A 156 -15.83 28.27 4.45
CA VAL A 156 -15.41 27.97 5.84
C VAL A 156 -14.77 29.20 6.49
N VAL A 157 -13.94 29.94 5.75
CA VAL A 157 -13.31 31.19 6.22
C VAL A 157 -14.33 32.27 6.50
N LYS A 158 -15.30 32.46 5.61
CA LYS A 158 -16.39 33.44 5.78
C LYS A 158 -17.21 33.19 7.04
N HIS A 159 -17.32 31.94 7.48
CA HIS A 159 -18.07 31.55 8.68
C HIS A 159 -17.21 31.44 9.94
N GLY A 160 -16.02 32.07 9.96
CA GLY A 160 -15.24 32.31 11.17
C GLY A 160 -14.39 31.12 11.62
N PHE A 161 -13.83 30.38 10.65
CA PHE A 161 -12.79 29.37 10.85
C PHE A 161 -11.58 29.74 10.00
N GLU A 162 -10.35 29.43 10.42
CA GLU A 162 -9.16 29.78 9.63
C GLU A 162 -9.00 28.89 8.40
N ASP A 163 -9.26 27.59 8.55
CA ASP A 163 -9.29 26.62 7.47
C ASP A 163 -10.16 25.40 7.83
N ILE A 164 -10.22 24.40 6.93
CA ILE A 164 -10.96 23.15 7.19
C ILE A 164 -10.33 22.35 8.34
N LYS A 165 -9.04 22.52 8.63
CA LYS A 165 -8.36 21.83 9.73
C LYS A 165 -8.73 22.45 11.08
N ASP A 166 -8.83 23.78 11.14
CA ASP A 166 -9.33 24.52 12.29
C ASP A 166 -10.79 24.13 12.60
N LEU A 167 -11.65 24.05 11.57
CA LEU A 167 -13.00 23.54 11.73
C LEU A 167 -13.01 22.12 12.34
N MET A 168 -12.14 21.23 11.86
CA MET A 168 -12.01 19.87 12.41
C MET A 168 -11.48 19.87 13.85
N ALA A 169 -10.49 20.70 14.16
CA ALA A 169 -9.90 20.79 15.49
C ALA A 169 -10.93 21.27 16.51
N GLN A 170 -11.65 22.34 16.20
CA GLN A 170 -12.72 22.88 17.04
C GLN A 170 -13.90 21.91 17.18
N ALA A 171 -14.21 21.15 16.12
CA ALA A 171 -15.26 20.13 16.16
C ALA A 171 -14.87 18.97 17.09
N LYS A 172 -13.61 18.54 17.04
CA LYS A 172 -13.05 17.51 17.91
C LYS A 172 -13.00 17.95 19.38
N GLU A 173 -12.60 19.19 19.63
CA GLU A 173 -12.59 19.76 20.99
C GLU A 173 -14.01 19.82 21.59
N LYS A 174 -15.00 20.16 20.77
CA LYS A 174 -16.41 20.21 21.17
C LYS A 174 -17.14 18.87 21.09
N SER A 175 -16.46 17.79 20.71
CA SER A 175 -17.04 16.45 20.51
C SER A 175 -18.29 16.43 19.61
N VAL A 176 -18.30 17.28 18.57
CA VAL A 176 -19.38 17.37 17.58
C VAL A 176 -18.84 17.15 16.17
N SER A 177 -19.70 16.79 15.21
CA SER A 177 -19.31 16.69 13.81
C SER A 177 -18.88 18.05 13.25
N ALA A 178 -17.83 18.09 12.43
CA ALA A 178 -17.37 19.31 11.75
C ALA A 178 -18.49 19.96 10.92
N LEU A 179 -19.39 19.15 10.36
CA LEU A 179 -20.54 19.65 9.62
C LEU A 179 -21.55 20.35 10.56
N ASP A 180 -21.82 19.76 11.72
CA ASP A 180 -22.79 20.32 12.66
C ASP A 180 -22.26 21.57 13.33
N LEU A 181 -20.96 21.61 13.66
CA LEU A 181 -20.31 22.83 14.10
C LEU A 181 -20.41 23.93 13.03
N LEU A 182 -20.21 23.61 11.76
CA LEU A 182 -20.39 24.57 10.68
C LEU A 182 -21.85 25.04 10.57
N LYS A 183 -22.83 24.15 10.69
CA LYS A 183 -24.27 24.50 10.68
C LYS A 183 -24.65 25.48 11.79
N THR A 184 -23.99 25.43 12.96
CA THR A 184 -24.26 26.40 14.04
C THR A 184 -23.88 27.83 13.67
N LYS A 185 -22.79 28.02 12.90
CA LYS A 185 -22.35 29.34 12.42
C LYS A 185 -22.88 29.71 11.03
N ALA A 186 -23.30 28.71 10.25
CA ALA A 186 -23.80 28.84 8.88
C ALA A 186 -25.07 27.99 8.76
N PRO A 187 -26.24 28.48 9.21
CA PRO A 187 -27.48 27.73 9.08
C PRO A 187 -27.71 27.37 7.61
N LEU A 188 -28.18 26.15 7.36
CA LEU A 188 -28.45 25.68 6.00
C LEU A 188 -29.39 26.67 5.32
N PRO A 189 -29.16 27.04 4.05
CA PRO A 189 -30.13 27.80 3.29
C PRO A 189 -31.44 27.00 3.33
N LYS A 190 -32.53 27.62 3.82
CA LYS A 190 -33.86 27.03 3.78
C LYS A 190 -34.10 26.65 2.32
N LYS A 191 -34.21 25.36 2.02
CA LYS A 191 -34.69 24.91 0.71
C LYS A 191 -36.06 25.55 0.55
N GLU A 192 -36.18 26.52 -0.34
CA GLU A 192 -37.48 26.94 -0.83
C GLU A 192 -38.13 25.69 -1.42
N ALA A 193 -39.20 25.24 -0.77
CA ALA A 193 -40.06 24.19 -1.30
C ALA A 193 -40.59 24.69 -2.64
N LYS A 194 -40.15 24.05 -3.73
CA LYS A 194 -40.78 24.14 -5.04
C LYS A 194 -41.53 22.84 -5.29
#